data_AF-A0A158DPZ8-F1
#
_entry.id   AF-A0A158DPZ8-F1
#
_cell.length_a   1.000
_cell.length_b   1.000
_cell.length_c   1.000
_cell.angle_alpha   90.00
_cell.angle_beta   90.00
_cell.angle_gamma   90.00
#
_symmetry.space_group_name_H-M   'P 1'
#
loop_
_entity.id
_entity.type
_entity.pdbx_description
1 polymer ?
#
loop_
_entity_poly.entity_id
_entity_poly.type
_entity_poly.pdbx_seq_one_letter_code
_entity_poly.pdbx_strand_id
1 'polypeptide(L)' 'MSLSTPVRDSVGARIEAQTPQPPDPPVTPPDQPPPTPIPPDTNPDPTREPPVPPSQPIGDPPPGPGESPHVY' A
#
# COMPACT_ATOMS: atom_id res chain seq x y z
N MET A 1 -23.59 85.98 -23.37
CA MET A 1 -23.82 84.60 -22.89
C MET A 1 -22.47 84.05 -22.45
N SER A 2 -22.19 84.03 -21.15
CA SER A 2 -20.92 83.54 -20.59
C SER A 2 -21.05 82.08 -20.21
N LEU A 3 -20.16 81.24 -20.75
CA LEU A 3 -20.01 79.83 -20.39
C LEU A 3 -19.06 79.74 -19.18
N SER A 4 -19.62 79.71 -17.97
CA SER A 4 -18.86 79.40 -16.77
C SER A 4 -18.81 77.88 -16.59
N THR A 5 -17.65 77.27 -16.86
CA THR A 5 -17.37 75.86 -16.59
C THR A 5 -17.48 75.54 -15.10
N PRO A 6 -18.16 74.45 -14.68
CA PRO A 6 -18.07 74.00 -13.29
C PRO A 6 -16.71 73.33 -13.06
N VAL A 7 -16.00 73.86 -12.08
CA VAL A 7 -14.79 73.30 -11.47
C VAL A 7 -15.11 71.86 -11.03
N ARG A 8 -14.41 70.87 -11.61
CA ARG A 8 -14.43 69.51 -11.09
C ARG A 8 -13.58 69.51 -9.82
N ASP A 9 -14.25 69.38 -8.68
CA ASP A 9 -13.62 69.07 -7.40
C ASP A 9 -12.76 67.81 -7.57
N SER A 10 -11.45 68.00 -7.58
CA SER A 10 -10.45 66.94 -7.49
C SER A 10 -10.51 66.36 -6.07
N VAL A 11 -11.56 65.59 -5.77
CA VAL A 11 -11.55 64.65 -4.65
C VAL A 11 -10.40 63.70 -4.95
N GLY A 12 -9.31 63.84 -4.19
CA GLY A 12 -8.08 63.06 -4.36
C GLY A 12 -8.42 61.59 -4.53
N ALA A 13 -8.21 61.08 -5.74
CA ALA A 13 -8.37 59.68 -6.05
C ALA A 13 -7.34 58.93 -5.21
N ARG A 14 -7.79 58.34 -4.09
CA ARG A 14 -6.96 57.46 -3.27
C ARG A 14 -6.63 56.25 -4.13
N ILE A 15 -5.40 56.18 -4.63
CA ILE A 15 -4.91 55.02 -5.38
C ILE A 15 -4.69 53.91 -4.35
N GLU A 16 -5.66 53.00 -4.23
CA GLU A 16 -5.52 51.81 -3.41
C GLU A 16 -4.64 50.81 -4.19
N ALA A 17 -3.50 50.45 -3.61
CA ALA A 17 -2.63 49.43 -4.18
C ALA A 17 -3.40 48.11 -4.29
N GLN A 18 -3.52 47.59 -5.51
CA GLN A 18 -4.15 46.29 -5.76
C GLN A 18 -3.09 45.21 -5.59
N THR A 19 -3.24 44.37 -4.57
CA THR A 19 -2.41 43.17 -4.40
C THR A 19 -2.92 42.10 -5.36
N PRO A 20 -2.07 41.50 -6.22
CA PRO A 20 -2.48 40.36 -7.03
C PRO A 20 -3.00 39.21 -6.16
N GLN A 21 -4.01 38.50 -6.65
CA GLN A 21 -4.50 37.30 -5.98
C GLN A 21 -3.43 36.20 -6.06
N PRO A 22 -3.14 35.47 -4.97
CA PRO A 22 -2.26 34.31 -5.02
C PRO A 22 -2.84 33.22 -5.93
N PRO A 23 -1.98 32.36 -6.52
CA PRO A 23 -2.46 31.21 -7.28
C PRO A 23 -3.20 30.23 -6.36
N ASP A 24 -4.14 29.49 -6.95
CA ASP A 24 -4.85 28.42 -6.24
C ASP A 24 -3.90 27.31 -5.79
N PRO A 25 -4.22 26.61 -4.69
CA PRO A 25 -3.43 25.46 -4.24
C PRO A 25 -3.51 24.31 -5.27
N PRO A 26 -2.50 23.42 -5.30
CA PRO A 26 -2.56 22.23 -6.12
C PRO A 26 -3.72 21.32 -5.66
N VAL A 27 -4.33 20.61 -6.61
CA VAL A 27 -5.31 19.57 -6.30
C VAL A 27 -4.58 18.35 -5.77
N THR A 28 -4.89 17.94 -4.54
CA THR A 28 -4.40 16.67 -3.99
C THR A 28 -5.08 15.51 -4.72
N PRO A 29 -4.33 14.51 -5.22
CA PRO A 29 -4.95 13.32 -5.79
C PRO A 29 -5.78 12.59 -4.72
N PRO A 30 -6.83 11.85 -5.14
CA PRO A 30 -7.59 11.04 -4.20
C PRO A 30 -6.68 10.02 -3.51
N ASP A 31 -6.96 9.76 -2.23
CA ASP A 31 -6.26 8.76 -1.44
C ASP A 31 -6.41 7.40 -2.14
N GLN A 32 -5.29 6.81 -2.58
CA GLN A 32 -5.31 5.46 -3.13
C GLN A 32 -5.22 4.45 -1.98
N PRO A 33 -6.00 3.38 -2.01
CA PRO A 33 -5.88 2.33 -1.01
C PRO A 33 -4.46 1.74 -1.05
N PRO A 34 -3.95 1.25 0.10
CA PRO A 34 -2.67 0.56 0.13
C PRO A 34 -2.71 -0.68 -0.78
N PRO A 35 -1.55 -1.10 -1.32
CA PRO A 35 -1.49 -2.31 -2.13
C PRO A 35 -1.95 -3.53 -1.33
N THR A 36 -2.64 -4.44 -2.01
CA THR A 36 -3.06 -5.71 -1.42
C THR A 36 -1.83 -6.59 -1.13
N PRO A 37 -1.72 -7.24 0.04
CA PRO A 37 -0.63 -8.18 0.30
C PRO A 37 -0.60 -9.31 -0.72
N ILE A 38 0.58 -9.65 -1.22
CA ILE A 38 0.78 -10.77 -2.13
C ILE A 38 0.87 -12.06 -1.28
N PRO A 39 0.11 -13.12 -1.61
CA PRO A 39 0.23 -14.39 -0.91
C PRO A 39 1.64 -14.99 -1.07
N PRO A 40 2.14 -15.74 -0.08
CA PRO A 40 3.39 -16.47 -0.23
C PRO A 40 3.29 -17.47 -1.38
N ASP A 41 4.40 -17.67 -2.07
CA ASP A 41 4.50 -18.71 -3.08
C ASP A 41 4.33 -20.08 -2.40
N THR A 42 3.31 -20.83 -2.80
CA THR A 42 3.03 -22.17 -2.28
C THR A 42 3.72 -23.26 -3.07
N ASN A 43 4.44 -22.91 -4.15
CA ASN A 43 5.21 -23.84 -4.92
C ASN A 43 6.44 -24.26 -4.10
N PRO A 44 6.56 -25.55 -3.73
CA PRO A 44 7.75 -26.02 -3.05
C PRO A 44 8.97 -25.82 -3.96
N ASP A 45 10.07 -25.36 -3.39
CA ASP A 45 11.33 -25.26 -4.09
C ASP A 45 11.76 -26.67 -4.58
N PRO A 46 11.91 -26.91 -5.89
CA PRO A 46 12.22 -28.23 -6.44
C PRO A 46 13.67 -28.66 -6.16
N THR A 47 14.52 -27.75 -5.71
CA THR A 47 15.90 -28.00 -5.29
C THR A 47 16.01 -28.26 -3.79
N ARG A 48 14.93 -28.06 -3.02
CA ARG A 48 14.88 -28.41 -1.60
C ARG A 48 14.91 -29.93 -1.44
N GLU A 49 15.76 -30.42 -0.52
CA GLU A 49 15.81 -31.85 -0.18
C GLU A 49 14.41 -32.35 0.27
N PRO A 50 13.96 -33.52 -0.19
CA PRO A 50 12.72 -34.10 0.28
C PRO A 50 12.79 -34.39 1.78
N PRO A 51 11.65 -34.28 2.51
CA PRO A 51 11.62 -34.65 3.92
C PRO A 51 12.00 -36.14 4.08
N VAL A 52 12.81 -36.44 5.10
CA VAL A 52 13.18 -37.81 5.45
C VAL A 52 11.93 -38.56 5.95
N PRO A 53 11.63 -39.76 5.45
CA PRO A 53 10.52 -40.55 5.97
C PRO A 53 10.77 -40.88 7.45
N PRO A 54 9.71 -41.03 8.27
CA PRO A 54 9.88 -41.53 9.62
C PRO A 54 10.58 -42.89 9.57
N SER A 55 11.54 -43.10 10.46
CA SER A 55 12.09 -44.43 10.69
C SER A 55 10.94 -45.38 11.03
N GLN A 56 11.09 -46.64 10.60
CA GLN A 56 10.21 -47.80 10.85
C GLN A 56 9.49 -47.74 12.22
N PRO A 57 8.30 -48.38 12.37
CA PRO A 57 7.56 -48.35 13.62
C PRO A 57 8.47 -48.62 14.82
N ILE A 58 8.20 -47.96 15.96
CA ILE A 58 8.96 -48.06 17.22
C ILE A 58 8.84 -49.48 17.86
N GLY A 59 8.39 -50.48 17.10
CA GLY A 59 8.18 -51.85 17.53
C GLY A 59 8.93 -52.84 16.64
N ASP A 60 9.19 -54.01 17.21
CA ASP A 60 9.73 -55.15 16.46
C ASP A 60 8.83 -55.44 15.24
N PRO A 61 9.40 -55.73 14.05
CA PRO A 61 8.59 -56.15 12.92
C PRO A 61 7.74 -57.37 13.32
N PRO A 62 6.52 -57.52 12.80
CA PRO A 62 5.76 -58.74 13.04
C PRO A 62 6.55 -59.95 12.55
N PRO A 63 6.43 -61.13 13.20
CA PRO A 63 7.10 -62.34 12.76
C PRO A 63 6.83 -62.63 11.29
N GLY A 64 7.85 -63.08 10.56
CA GLY A 64 7.68 -63.48 9.16
C GLY A 64 6.77 -64.71 9.01
N PRO A 65 6.33 -65.03 7.79
CA PRO A 65 5.56 -66.24 7.53
C PRO A 65 6.34 -67.49 7.98
N GLY A 66 5.82 -68.21 8.98
CA GLY A 66 6.46 -69.39 9.56
C GLY A 66 7.26 -69.14 10.84
N GLU A 67 7.35 -67.90 11.31
CA GLU A 67 7.96 -67.56 12.60
C GLU A 67 6.89 -67.46 13.70
N SER A 68 7.20 -68.01 14.88
CA SER A 68 6.37 -67.84 16.08
C SER A 68 6.69 -66.49 16.75
N PRO A 69 5.73 -65.85 17.44
CA PRO A 69 6.00 -64.63 18.20
C PRO A 69 7.12 -64.86 19.23
N HIS A 70 7.99 -63.87 19.43
CA HIS A 70 8.92 -63.87 20.56
C HIS A 70 8.12 -63.85 21.87
N VAL A 71 7.93 -65.03 22.46
CA VAL A 71 7.44 -65.19 23.83
C VAL A 71 8.61 -64.95 24.77
N TYR A 72 8.54 -63.87 25.55
CA TYR A 72 9.46 -63.58 26.67
C TYR A 72 9.17 -64.50 27.87
#